data_AF-A0A397SIR6-F1
#
_entry.id   AF-A0A397SIR6-F1
#
_cell.length_a   1.000
_cell.length_b   1.000
_cell.length_c   1.000
_cell.angle_alpha   90.00
_cell.angle_beta   90.00
_cell.angle_gamma   90.00
#
_symmetry.space_group_name_H-M   'P 1'
#
loop_
_entity.id
_entity.type
_entity.pdbx_description
1 polymer ?
#
loop_
_entity_poly.entity_id
_entity_poly.type
_entity_poly.pdbx_seq_one_letter_code
_entity_poly.pdbx_strand_id
1 'polypeptide(L)'
;MNRFWNSRFSLFASRTVQRPSFFRNYVTESSSHKFPKEGFGAPIWRKTLGVVILGLLWYQADQYFTKKGEKHPVTKWIETLMVPESEYKRRNLVHLYLSVEAAKDKVLFGEARLPPIYRLKDPE
;
A
#
# COMPACT_ATOMS: atom_id res chain seq x y z
N MET A 1 -43.57 -7.59 27.75
CA MET A 1 -44.36 -7.01 28.86
C MET A 1 -43.65 -5.76 29.35
N ASN A 2 -44.32 -4.62 29.19
CA ASN A 2 -43.85 -3.27 29.50
C ASN A 2 -43.76 -3.02 31.01
N ARG A 3 -42.83 -2.15 31.44
CA ARG A 3 -42.90 -1.29 32.65
C ARG A 3 -41.77 -0.24 32.54
N PHE A 4 -42.03 0.91 31.90
CA PHE A 4 -42.48 2.17 32.51
C PHE A 4 -41.48 2.72 33.56
N TRP A 5 -40.61 3.64 33.14
CA TRP A 5 -40.68 5.10 33.39
C TRP A 5 -40.32 5.50 34.83
N ASN A 6 -39.30 6.35 34.97
CA ASN A 6 -39.46 7.60 35.74
C ASN A 6 -38.32 8.58 35.41
N SER A 7 -38.65 9.43 34.44
CA SER A 7 -37.97 10.68 34.14
C SER A 7 -38.37 11.73 35.17
N ARG A 8 -37.40 12.34 35.87
CA ARG A 8 -37.62 13.49 36.75
C ARG A 8 -37.05 14.75 36.09
N PHE A 9 -37.80 15.27 35.12
CA PHE A 9 -37.59 16.63 34.63
C PHE A 9 -38.36 17.61 35.52
N SER A 10 -37.66 18.27 36.44
CA SER A 10 -38.17 19.45 37.13
C SER A 10 -38.02 20.66 36.20
N LEU A 11 -39.15 21.14 35.70
CA LEU A 11 -39.27 22.38 34.94
C LEU A 11 -39.25 23.56 35.92
N PHE A 12 -38.16 24.32 35.95
CA PHE A 12 -38.19 25.71 36.43
C PHE A 12 -37.92 26.62 35.24
N ALA A 13 -39.01 27.08 34.63
CA ALA A 13 -39.00 28.10 33.60
C ALA A 13 -38.96 29.47 34.27
N SER A 14 -37.77 30.07 34.34
CA SER A 14 -37.62 31.49 34.63
C SER A 14 -37.25 32.21 33.33
N ARG A 15 -38.25 32.76 32.63
CA ARG A 15 -38.00 33.66 31.50
C ARG A 15 -37.56 35.03 32.02
N THR A 16 -36.27 35.23 32.15
CA THR A 16 -35.70 36.58 32.30
C THR A 16 -35.58 37.21 30.91
N VAL A 17 -36.39 38.22 30.63
CA VAL A 17 -36.31 39.03 29.41
C VAL A 17 -35.02 39.85 29.47
N GLN A 18 -33.99 39.44 28.74
CA GLN A 18 -32.77 40.22 28.54
C GLN A 18 -32.95 41.14 27.33
N ARG A 19 -32.97 42.46 27.56
CA ARG A 19 -32.86 43.46 26.49
C ARG A 19 -31.43 43.41 25.94
N PRO A 20 -31.20 43.29 24.62
CA PRO A 20 -29.84 43.27 24.09
C PRO A 20 -29.27 44.69 24.09
N SER A 21 -28.33 44.93 24.99
CA SER A 21 -27.40 46.07 24.90
C SER A 21 -26.40 45.76 23.79
N PHE A 22 -26.52 46.42 22.63
CA PHE A 22 -25.53 46.30 21.57
C PHE A 22 -24.24 47.02 21.99
N PHE A 23 -23.29 46.28 22.56
CA PHE A 23 -21.91 46.73 22.71
C PHE A 23 -21.13 46.39 21.43
N ARG A 24 -20.60 47.42 20.77
CA ARG A 24 -19.75 47.27 19.59
C ARG A 24 -18.32 47.06 20.06
N ASN A 25 -17.85 45.82 20.04
CA ASN A 25 -16.46 45.48 20.34
C ASN A 25 -15.63 45.63 19.05
N TYR A 26 -14.59 46.48 19.09
CA TYR A 26 -13.58 46.51 18.05
C TYR A 26 -12.60 45.36 18.29
N VAL A 27 -12.44 44.48 17.30
CA VAL A 27 -11.42 43.42 17.34
C VAL A 27 -10.07 44.08 17.08
N THR A 28 -9.26 44.23 18.12
CA THR A 28 -7.82 44.44 17.95
C THR A 28 -7.19 43.05 17.85
N GLU A 29 -6.77 42.63 16.65
CA GLU A 29 -5.94 41.44 16.49
C GLU A 29 -4.60 41.65 17.23
N SER A 30 -4.55 41.15 18.45
CA SER A 30 -3.31 40.86 19.17
C SER A 30 -3.13 39.35 19.19
N SER A 31 -2.99 38.75 18.00
CA SER A 31 -2.69 37.32 17.87
C SER A 31 -1.29 37.05 18.42
N SER A 32 -1.19 36.85 19.73
CA SER A 32 0.00 36.39 20.42
C SER A 32 0.23 34.90 20.08
N HIS A 33 0.64 34.63 18.84
CA HIS A 33 1.09 33.29 18.44
C HIS A 33 2.37 32.96 19.24
N LYS A 34 2.19 32.27 20.36
CA LYS A 34 3.29 31.69 21.12
C LYS A 34 3.79 30.46 20.37
N PHE A 35 4.80 30.65 19.52
CA PHE A 35 5.51 29.53 18.92
C PHE A 35 6.22 28.73 20.03
N PRO A 36 6.10 27.40 20.04
CA PRO A 36 6.84 26.58 20.99
C PRO A 36 8.34 26.80 20.76
N LYS A 37 9.13 26.94 21.84
CA LYS A 37 10.58 27.12 21.73
C LYS A 37 11.20 25.89 21.07
N GLU A 38 11.69 26.04 19.84
CA GLU A 38 12.34 24.97 19.09
C GLU A 38 13.78 24.76 19.59
N GLY A 39 13.94 23.85 20.56
CA GLY A 39 15.26 23.39 21.02
C GLY A 39 15.53 21.93 20.67
N PHE A 40 16.68 21.40 21.05
CA PHE A 40 17.03 19.97 20.86
C PHE A 40 16.08 18.98 21.53
N GLY A 41 15.23 19.46 22.46
CA GLY A 41 14.15 18.68 23.06
C GLY A 41 12.87 18.59 22.23
N ALA A 42 12.78 19.32 21.12
CA ALA A 42 11.58 19.36 20.27
C ALA A 42 11.27 17.97 19.67
N PRO A 43 9.99 17.67 19.39
CA PRO A 43 9.59 16.36 18.86
C PRO A 43 10.32 15.94 17.58
N ILE A 44 10.75 16.90 16.76
CA ILE A 44 11.49 16.63 15.53
C ILE A 44 12.87 15.99 15.83
N TRP A 45 13.62 16.52 16.79
CA TRP A 45 14.95 16.02 17.16
C TRP A 45 14.88 14.66 17.85
N ARG A 46 13.83 14.40 18.62
CA ARG A 46 13.60 13.08 19.23
C ARG A 46 13.32 12.02 18.16
N LYS A 47 12.54 12.36 17.14
CA LYS A 47 12.27 11.45 16.02
C LYS A 47 13.52 11.21 15.18
N THR A 48 14.32 12.24 14.87
CA THR A 48 15.56 12.07 14.11
C THR A 48 16.58 11.23 14.87
N LEU A 49 16.74 11.45 16.18
CA LEU A 49 17.58 10.60 17.03
C LEU A 49 17.10 9.14 17.01
N GLY A 50 15.78 8.93 17.12
CA GLY A 50 15.19 7.59 17.01
C GLY A 50 15.50 6.90 15.68
N VAL A 51 15.41 7.62 14.57
CA VAL A 51 15.75 7.11 13.22
C VAL A 51 17.24 6.76 13.14
N VAL A 52 18.13 7.60 13.68
CA VAL A 52 19.58 7.34 13.68
C VAL A 52 19.90 6.09 14.50
N ILE A 53 19.33 5.96 15.70
CA ILE A 53 19.52 4.78 16.55
C ILE A 53 19.00 3.52 15.84
N LEU A 54 17.82 3.60 15.23
CA LEU A 54 17.25 2.48 14.48
C LEU A 54 18.15 2.09 13.29
N GLY A 55 18.72 3.07 12.58
CA GLY A 55 19.65 2.83 11.48
C GLY A 55 20.96 2.16 11.94
N LEU A 56 21.51 2.54 13.10
CA LEU A 56 22.69 1.91 13.67
C LEU A 56 22.43 0.47 14.10
N LEU A 57 21.29 0.21 14.75
CA LEU A 57 20.86 -1.15 15.11
C LEU A 57 20.66 -2.02 13.87
N TRP A 58 20.04 -1.47 12.82
CA TRP A 58 19.89 -2.16 11.55
C TRP A 58 21.22 -2.50 10.90
N TYR A 59 22.14 -1.53 10.83
CA TYR A 59 23.48 -1.73 10.28
C TYR A 59 24.25 -2.84 11.02
N GLN A 60 24.15 -2.86 12.35
CA GLN A 60 24.81 -3.89 13.16
C GLN A 60 24.20 -5.28 12.95
N ALA A 61 22.87 -5.36 12.81
CA ALA A 61 22.17 -6.60 12.48
C ALA A 61 22.57 -7.11 11.08
N ASP A 62 22.60 -6.23 10.08
CA ASP A 62 23.00 -6.55 8.71
C ASP A 62 24.43 -7.11 8.64
N GLN A 63 25.38 -6.47 9.34
CA GLN A 63 26.75 -6.94 9.46
C GLN A 63 26.86 -8.30 10.16
N TYR A 64 26.02 -8.56 11.18
CA TYR A 64 25.98 -9.85 11.87
C TYR A 64 25.51 -10.99 10.95
N PHE A 65 24.47 -10.76 10.16
CA PHE A 65 23.97 -11.77 9.22
C PHE A 65 24.95 -11.99 8.05
N THR A 66 25.53 -10.91 7.51
CA THR A 66 26.50 -10.98 6.41
C THR A 66 27.76 -11.77 6.81
N LYS A 67 28.29 -11.58 8.02
CA LYS A 67 29.48 -12.31 8.51
C LYS A 67 29.24 -13.80 8.73
N LYS A 68 28.01 -14.20 9.08
CA LYS A 68 27.65 -15.61 9.24
C LYS A 68 27.46 -16.33 7.90
N GLY A 69 27.41 -15.59 6.79
CA GLY A 69 27.10 -16.15 5.47
C GLY A 69 25.66 -16.70 5.37
N GLU A 70 24.81 -16.42 6.36
CA GLU A 70 23.41 -16.80 6.33
C GLU A 70 22.58 -15.74 5.62
N LYS A 71 21.54 -16.18 4.88
CA LYS A 71 20.56 -15.26 4.28
C LYS A 71 19.95 -14.36 5.35
N HIS A 72 19.84 -13.07 5.05
CA HIS A 72 19.21 -12.09 5.94
C HIS A 72 17.77 -12.55 6.29
N PRO A 73 17.30 -12.39 7.55
CA PRO A 73 15.97 -12.84 7.96
C PRO A 73 14.84 -12.24 7.12
N VAL A 74 14.99 -11.00 6.66
CA VAL A 74 14.03 -10.38 5.73
C VAL A 74 14.02 -11.10 4.39
N THR A 75 15.18 -11.50 3.87
CA THR A 75 15.26 -12.30 2.65
C THR A 75 14.60 -13.66 2.83
N LYS A 76 14.81 -14.33 3.96
CA LYS A 76 14.12 -15.59 4.30
C LYS A 76 12.59 -15.40 4.37
N TRP A 77 12.13 -14.30 4.97
CA TRP A 77 10.70 -13.97 5.05
C TRP A 77 10.09 -13.69 3.67
N ILE A 78 10.79 -12.94 2.81
CA ILE A 78 10.35 -12.72 1.42
C ILE A 78 10.31 -14.07 0.66
N GLU A 79 11.33 -14.92 0.84
CA GLU A 79 11.41 -16.24 0.20
C GLU A 79 10.22 -17.13 0.58
N THR A 80 9.72 -17.06 1.82
CA THR A 80 8.52 -17.82 2.23
C THR A 80 7.22 -17.38 1.55
N LEU A 81 7.13 -16.15 1.08
CA LEU A 81 5.97 -15.63 0.36
C LEU A 81 6.08 -15.86 -1.16
N MET A 82 7.28 -16.19 -1.64
CA MET A 82 7.55 -16.46 -3.05
C MET A 82 7.33 -17.94 -3.39
N VAL A 83 7.03 -18.18 -4.67
CA VAL A 83 7.04 -19.55 -5.21
C VAL A 83 8.49 -20.04 -5.27
N PRO A 84 8.78 -21.28 -4.85
CA PRO A 84 10.15 -21.79 -4.82
C PRO A 84 10.76 -21.85 -6.22
N GLU A 85 12.08 -21.65 -6.30
CA GLU A 85 12.82 -21.61 -7.56
C GLU A 85 12.64 -22.89 -8.40
N SER A 86 12.50 -24.05 -7.76
CA SER A 86 12.23 -25.34 -8.43
C SER A 86 10.97 -25.30 -9.28
N GLU A 87 9.90 -24.66 -8.79
CA GLU A 87 8.63 -24.53 -9.50
C GLU A 87 8.75 -23.54 -10.67
N TYR A 88 9.47 -22.43 -10.49
CA TYR A 88 9.77 -21.52 -11.60
C TYR A 88 10.58 -22.20 -12.70
N LYS A 89 11.61 -22.96 -12.31
CA LYS A 89 12.44 -23.72 -13.25
C LYS A 89 11.60 -24.74 -14.02
N ARG A 90 10.73 -25.47 -13.32
CA ARG A 90 9.78 -26.41 -13.95
C ARG A 90 8.87 -25.72 -14.97
N ARG A 91 8.27 -24.58 -14.61
CA ARG A 91 7.40 -23.79 -15.51
C ARG A 91 8.16 -23.27 -16.72
N ASN A 92 9.39 -22.79 -16.54
CA ASN A 92 10.24 -22.31 -17.62
C ASN A 92 10.62 -23.43 -18.59
N LEU A 93 10.91 -24.63 -18.10
CA LEU A 93 11.22 -25.79 -18.95
C LEU A 93 10.00 -26.21 -19.79
N VAL A 94 8.81 -26.22 -19.18
CA VAL A 94 7.57 -26.51 -19.91
C VAL A 94 7.30 -25.45 -20.98
N HIS A 95 7.43 -24.18 -20.64
CA HIS A 95 7.25 -23.10 -21.61
C HIS A 95 8.29 -23.14 -22.74
N LEU A 96 9.54 -23.48 -22.42
CA LEU A 96 10.60 -23.68 -23.41
C LEU A 96 10.20 -24.80 -24.38
N TYR A 97 9.75 -25.95 -23.88
CA TYR A 97 9.30 -27.06 -24.70
C TYR A 97 8.15 -26.65 -25.65
N LEU A 98 7.11 -26.01 -25.11
CA LEU A 98 5.97 -25.53 -25.90
C LEU A 98 6.38 -24.52 -26.97
N SER A 99 7.31 -23.62 -26.65
CA SER A 99 7.80 -22.64 -27.62
C SER A 99 8.60 -23.29 -28.75
N VAL A 100 9.36 -24.34 -28.45
CA VAL A 100 10.08 -25.13 -29.45
C VAL A 100 9.12 -25.89 -30.35
N GLU A 101 8.07 -26.49 -29.78
CA GLU A 101 7.04 -27.20 -30.54
C GLU A 101 6.28 -26.25 -31.47
N ALA A 102 5.83 -25.10 -30.96
CA ALA A 102 5.18 -24.07 -31.77
C ALA A 102 6.09 -23.54 -32.90
N ALA A 103 7.40 -23.43 -32.65
CA ALA A 103 8.36 -23.05 -33.68
C ALA A 103 8.53 -24.14 -34.76
N LYS A 104 8.54 -25.42 -34.36
CA LYS A 104 8.57 -26.56 -35.30
C LYS A 104 7.32 -26.59 -36.17
N ASP A 105 6.15 -26.41 -35.57
CA ASP A 105 4.89 -26.35 -36.32
C ASP A 105 4.90 -25.20 -37.32
N LYS A 106 5.38 -24.03 -36.91
CA LYS A 106 5.51 -22.89 -37.81
C LYS A 106 6.44 -23.17 -38.99
N VAL A 107 7.53 -23.89 -38.79
CA VAL A 107 8.43 -24.32 -39.88
C VAL A 107 7.73 -25.35 -40.77
N LEU A 108 7.07 -26.35 -40.19
CA LEU A 108 6.38 -27.42 -40.92
C LEU A 108 5.26 -26.89 -41.81
N PHE A 109 4.44 -25.97 -41.29
CA PHE A 109 3.31 -25.39 -42.02
C PHE A 109 3.66 -24.09 -42.76
N GLY A 110 4.88 -23.58 -42.61
CA GLY A 110 5.31 -22.34 -43.26
C GLY A 110 5.34 -22.43 -44.79
N GLU A 111 5.60 -23.62 -45.33
CA GLU A 111 5.62 -23.87 -46.78
C GLU A 111 4.31 -24.49 -47.30
N ALA A 112 3.38 -24.85 -46.40
CA ALA A 112 2.11 -25.46 -46.79
C ALA A 112 1.27 -24.45 -47.57
N ARG A 113 1.03 -24.72 -48.86
CA ARG A 113 0.11 -23.95 -49.69
C ARG A 113 -1.29 -24.53 -49.58
N LEU A 114 -2.30 -23.66 -49.57
CA LEU A 114 -3.70 -24.09 -49.73
C LEU A 114 -3.83 -24.87 -51.05
N PRO A 115 -4.61 -25.97 -51.07
CA PRO A 115 -4.83 -26.70 -52.32
C PRO A 115 -5.44 -25.74 -53.35
N PRO A 116 -4.98 -25.78 -54.62
CA PRO A 116 -5.50 -24.91 -55.65
C PRO A 116 -7.00 -25.20 -55.86
N ILE A 117 -7.83 -24.18 -55.68
CA ILE A 117 -9.28 -24.28 -55.92
C ILE A 117 -9.53 -24.01 -57.39
N TYR A 118 -9.83 -25.07 -58.15
CA TYR A 118 -10.30 -24.94 -59.53
C TYR A 118 -11.79 -24.58 -59.50
N ARG A 119 -12.12 -23.33 -59.82
CA ARG A 119 -13.51 -22.95 -60.10
C ARG A 119 -13.80 -23.32 -61.55
N LEU A 120 -14.68 -24.29 -61.75
CA LEU A 120 -15.22 -24.59 -63.08
C LEU A 120 -15.94 -23.33 -63.56
N LYS A 121 -15.46 -22.77 -64.67
CA LYS A 121 -16.10 -21.64 -65.34
C LYS A 121 -17.02 -22.24 -66.40
N ASP A 122 -18.31 -22.25 -66.05
CA ASP A 122 -19.48 -22.50 -66.89
C ASP A 122 -19.75 -23.96 -67.34
N PRO A 123 -21.02 -24.43 -67.23
CA PRO A 123 -21.52 -25.58 -67.96
C PRO A 123 -22.06 -25.14 -69.33
N GLU A 124 -21.73 -25.88 -70.39
CA GLU A 124 -22.29 -25.71 -71.73
C GLU A 124 -23.80 -26.00 -71.80
#